data_AF-A0AAD5F977-F1
#
_entry.id   AF-A0AAD5F977-F1
#
_cell.length_a   1.000
_cell.length_b   1.000
_cell.length_c   1.000
_cell.angle_alpha   90.00
_cell.angle_beta   90.00
_cell.angle_gamma   90.00
#
_symmetry.space_group_name_H-M   'P 1'
#
loop_
_entity.id
_entity.type
_entity.pdbx_description
1 polymer ?
#
loop_
_entity_poly.entity_id
_entity_poly.type
_entity_poly.pdbx_seq_one_letter_code
_entity_poly.pdbx_strand_id
1 'polypeptide(L)' 'MINVPVKATTLFSKHTKAIVWGMQTRAVQGMLDFDYVCSREQPSVAAMIYPF' A
#
# COMPACT_ATOMS: atom_id res chain seq x y z
N MET A 1 24.51 -7.16 -24.42
CA MET A 1 24.38 -6.54 -23.07
C MET A 1 22.97 -6.82 -22.57
N ILE A 2 22.84 -7.57 -21.48
CA ILE A 2 21.53 -7.99 -20.95
C ILE A 2 20.97 -6.80 -20.16
N ASN A 3 19.80 -6.31 -20.54
CA ASN A 3 19.11 -5.22 -19.84
C ASN A 3 18.53 -5.75 -18.52
N VAL A 4 19.31 -5.67 -17.44
CA VAL A 4 18.83 -6.01 -16.09
C VAL A 4 17.91 -4.89 -15.62
N PRO A 5 16.64 -5.17 -15.26
CA PRO A 5 15.75 -4.14 -14.75
C PRO A 5 16.31 -3.59 -13.44
N VAL A 6 16.63 -2.30 -13.43
CA VAL A 6 17.05 -1.57 -12.22
C VAL A 6 15.85 -1.55 -11.28
N LYS A 7 15.97 -2.21 -10.12
CA LYS A 7 14.96 -2.10 -9.07
C LYS A 7 14.81 -0.64 -8.67
N ALA A 8 13.56 -0.22 -8.46
CA ALA A 8 13.27 1.14 -8.01
C ALA A 8 14.04 1.44 -6.71
N THR A 9 14.75 2.56 -6.68
CA THR A 9 15.51 3.03 -5.52
C THR A 9 14.59 3.35 -4.33
N THR A 10 13.36 3.77 -4.61
CA THR A 10 12.33 4.07 -3.61
C THR A 10 11.08 3.25 -3.89
N LEU A 11 10.70 2.41 -2.92
CA LEU A 11 9.54 1.51 -3.05
C LEU A 11 8.24 2.15 -2.56
N PHE A 12 8.32 2.99 -1.54
CA PHE A 12 7.15 3.60 -0.90
C PHE A 12 7.30 5.11 -0.73
N SER A 13 6.19 5.82 -0.85
CA SER A 13 6.10 7.27 -0.64
C SER A 13 4.76 7.63 -0.03
N LYS A 14 4.56 8.91 0.33
CA LYS A 14 3.27 9.43 0.80
C LYS A 14 2.12 9.25 -0.20
N HIS A 15 2.44 8.99 -1.48
CA HIS A 15 1.47 8.77 -2.55
C HIS A 15 1.22 7.28 -2.85
N THR A 16 1.92 6.36 -2.18
CA THR A 16 1.75 4.92 -2.40
C THR A 16 0.30 4.49 -2.16
N LYS A 17 -0.24 3.76 -3.12
CA LYS A 17 -1.52 3.07 -3.06
C LYS A 17 -1.30 1.57 -3.13
N ALA A 18 -1.94 0.83 -2.24
CA ALA A 18 -1.81 -0.61 -2.08
C ALA A 18 -3.15 -1.30 -2.27
N ILE A 19 -3.09 -2.53 -2.75
CA ILE A 19 -4.20 -3.48 -2.77
C ILE A 19 -3.91 -4.53 -1.72
N VAL A 20 -4.90 -4.84 -0.88
CA VAL A 20 -4.79 -5.90 0.12
C VAL A 20 -5.53 -7.14 -0.37
N TRP A 21 -4.83 -8.26 -0.48
CA TRP A 21 -5.44 -9.54 -0.82
C TRP A 21 -5.87 -10.26 0.47
N GLY A 22 -7.15 -10.65 0.56
CA GLY A 22 -7.74 -11.24 1.75
C GLY A 22 -8.67 -10.29 2.53
N MET A 23 -9.62 -10.84 3.28
CA MET A 23 -10.51 -10.09 4.16
C MET A 23 -9.84 -9.75 5.50
N GLN A 24 -8.78 -8.93 5.45
CA GLN A 24 -7.95 -8.57 6.60
C GLN A 24 -8.30 -7.20 7.20
N THR A 25 -9.53 -7.05 7.71
CA THR A 25 -10.06 -5.75 8.17
C THR A 25 -9.22 -5.09 9.27
N ARG A 26 -8.71 -5.87 10.23
CA ARG A 26 -7.85 -5.36 11.32
C ARG A 26 -6.53 -4.80 10.80
N ALA A 27 -5.90 -5.47 9.82
CA ALA A 27 -4.65 -5.00 9.23
C ALA A 27 -4.88 -3.73 8.42
N VAL A 28 -5.96 -3.69 7.63
CA VAL A 28 -6.34 -2.49 6.85
C VAL A 28 -6.61 -1.31 7.77
N GLN A 29 -7.34 -1.48 8.88
CA GLN A 29 -7.58 -0.40 9.83
C GLN A 29 -6.26 0.12 10.42
N GLY A 30 -5.34 -0.75 10.81
CA GLY A 30 -4.02 -0.34 11.29
C GLY A 30 -3.22 0.46 10.26
N MET A 31 -3.31 0.11 8.97
CA MET A 31 -2.70 0.90 7.89
C MET A 31 -3.34 2.29 7.76
N LEU A 32 -4.67 2.38 7.88
CA LEU A 32 -5.39 3.65 7.81
C LEU A 32 -5.13 4.55 9.03
N ASP A 33 -5.06 3.97 10.22
CA ASP A 33 -4.69 4.67 11.45
C ASP A 33 -3.26 5.24 11.33
N PHE A 34 -2.33 4.44 10.79
CA PHE A 34 -0.98 4.89 10.48
C PHE A 34 -0.98 6.05 9.46
N ASP A 35 -1.76 5.94 8.39
CA ASP A 35 -1.86 7.00 7.39
C ASP A 35 -2.36 8.33 8.00
N TYR A 36 -3.33 8.23 8.92
CA TYR A 36 -3.90 9.38 9.61
C TYR A 36 -2.88 10.05 10.54
N VAL A 37 -2.17 9.29 11.39
CA VAL A 37 -1.15 9.87 12.28
C VAL A 37 0.05 10.45 11.51
N CYS A 38 0.36 9.89 10.34
CA CYS A 38 1.33 10.48 9.41
C CYS A 38 0.80 11.70 8.63
N SER A 39 -0.43 12.14 8.90
CA SER A 39 -1.09 13.28 8.22
C SER A 39 -1.12 13.14 6.70
N ARG A 40 -1.34 11.92 6.19
CA ARG A 40 -1.49 11.72 4.75
C ARG A 40 -2.80 12.30 4.26
N GLU A 41 -2.75 12.94 3.10
CA GLU A 41 -3.95 13.49 2.44
C GLU A 41 -4.93 12.40 1.99
N GLN A 42 -4.44 11.18 1.75
CA GLN A 42 -5.26 10.08 1.23
C GLN A 42 -4.84 8.73 1.83
N PRO A 43 -5.79 7.79 2.00
CA PRO A 43 -5.50 6.46 2.52
C PRO A 43 -4.56 5.67 1.62
N SER A 44 -3.72 4.84 2.21
CA SER A 44 -2.77 3.97 1.52
C SER A 44 -3.43 2.76 0.88
N VAL A 45 -4.48 2.22 1.48
CA VAL A 45 -5.23 1.09 0.93
C VAL A 45 -6.29 1.61 -0.03
N ALA A 46 -6.16 1.25 -1.30
CA ALA A 46 -7.09 1.65 -2.36
C ALA A 46 -8.19 0.62 -2.60
N ALA A 47 -7.89 -0.67 -2.43
CA ALA A 47 -8.84 -1.75 -2.63
C ALA A 47 -8.47 -2.99 -1.81
N MET A 48 -9.48 -3.82 -1.56
CA MET A 48 -9.31 -5.18 -1.06
C MET A 48 -9.81 -6.16 -2.12
N ILE A 49 -9.10 -7.26 -2.30
CA ILE A 49 -9.51 -8.36 -3.18
C ILE A 49 -9.76 -9.59 -2.31
N TYR A 50 -10.98 -10.14 -2.39
CA TYR A 50 -11.35 -11.37 -1.69
C TYR A 50 -12.31 -12.19 -2.58
N PRO A 51 -11.82 -13.28 -3.22
CA PRO A 51 -12.58 -14.05 -4.20
C PRO A 51 -13.40 -15.22 -3.60
N PHE A 52 -13.49 -15.31 -2.27
CA PHE A 52 -14.21 -16.34 -1.53
C PHE A 52 -15.17 -15.69 -0.52
#